data_AF-A0A8T7DI06-F1
#
_entry.id   AF-A0A8T7DI06-F1
#
_cell.length_a   1.000
_cell.length_b   1.000
_cell.length_c   1.000
_cell.angle_alpha   90.00
_cell.angle_beta   90.00
_cell.angle_gamma   90.00
#
_symmetry.space_group_name_H-M   'P 1'
#
loop_
_entity.id
_entity.type
_entity.pdbx_description
1 polymer ?
#
loop_
_entity_poly.entity_id
_entity_poly.type
_entity_poly.pdbx_seq_one_letter_code
_entity_poly.pdbx_strand_id
1 'polypeptide(L)' 'MTDTPTSADSLKVLAIGDCNTAGTAEVSGSASVPGQFASLLEHQGADCSIQNLGYTMSTSREGLARSEDEAQYCD' A
#
# COMPACT_ATOMS: atom_id res chain seq x y z
N MET A 1 13.39 15.84 31.11
CA MET A 1 13.99 15.04 30.02
C MET A 1 12.82 14.49 29.24
N THR A 2 12.53 15.08 28.08
CA THR A 2 11.44 14.66 27.20
C THR A 2 12.00 13.57 26.29
N ASP A 3 11.57 12.33 26.50
CA ASP A 3 11.84 11.25 25.55
C ASP A 3 11.27 11.65 24.18
N THR A 4 12.16 12.09 23.29
CA THR A 4 11.83 12.22 21.87
C THR A 4 11.70 10.80 21.33
N PRO A 5 10.53 10.36 20.84
CA PRO A 5 10.42 9.03 20.25
C PRO A 5 11.40 8.93 19.09
N THR A 6 12.37 8.04 19.25
CA THR A 6 13.32 7.61 18.22
C THR A 6 12.56 7.19 16.98
N SER A 7 12.82 7.88 15.87
CA SER A 7 12.51 7.54 14.47
C SER A 7 11.57 6.35 14.35
N ALA A 8 10.25 6.61 14.30
CA ALA A 8 9.31 5.58 13.91
C ALA A 8 9.74 5.05 12.54
N ASP A 9 10.09 3.77 12.44
CA ASP A 9 10.45 3.15 11.18
C ASP A 9 9.34 3.42 10.16
N SER A 10 9.72 3.97 9.01
CA SER A 10 8.79 4.26 7.91
C SER A 10 8.05 2.98 7.52
N LEU A 11 6.71 2.99 7.60
CA LEU A 11 5.88 1.86 7.24
C LEU A 11 5.91 1.67 5.72
N LYS A 12 6.25 0.48 5.27
CA LYS A 12 6.15 0.10 3.85
C LYS A 12 5.00 -0.88 3.69
N VAL A 13 3.99 -0.47 2.92
CA VAL A 13 2.75 -1.23 2.72
C VAL A 13 2.65 -1.67 1.27
N LEU A 14 2.44 -2.97 1.06
CA LEU A 14 2.10 -3.52 -0.25
C LEU A 14 0.62 -3.93 -0.25
N ALA A 15 -0.18 -3.31 -1.11
CA ALA A 15 -1.59 -3.61 -1.25
C ALA A 15 -1.84 -4.47 -2.49
N ILE A 16 -2.34 -5.69 -2.28
CA ILE A 16 -2.67 -6.65 -3.34
C ILE A 16 -4.18 -6.94 -3.28
N GLY A 17 -4.83 -7.01 -4.44
CA GLY A 17 -6.24 -7.34 -4.54
C GLY A 17 -6.80 -7.11 -5.93
N ASP A 18 -8.12 -7.00 -6.01
CA ASP A 18 -8.85 -6.86 -7.26
C ASP A 18 -9.16 -5.38 -7.58
N CYS A 19 -10.25 -5.13 -8.31
CA CYS A 19 -10.72 -3.79 -8.64
C CYS A 19 -10.98 -2.91 -7.40
N ASN A 20 -11.34 -3.48 -6.25
CA ASN A 20 -11.58 -2.70 -5.03
C ASN A 20 -10.29 -2.14 -4.45
N THR A 21 -9.20 -2.90 -4.56
CA THR A 21 -7.87 -2.45 -4.14
C THR A 21 -7.27 -1.50 -5.16
N ALA A 22 -7.41 -1.79 -6.46
CA ALA A 22 -6.89 -0.96 -7.54
C ALA A 22 -7.49 0.47 -7.53
N GLY A 23 -8.78 0.58 -7.19
CA GLY A 23 -9.55 1.81 -7.40
C GLY A 23 -9.97 1.99 -8.86
N THR A 24 -10.63 3.10 -9.17
CA THR A 24 -11.04 3.43 -10.54
C THR A 24 -9.92 4.18 -11.26
N ALA A 25 -9.75 3.93 -12.57
CA ALA A 25 -8.68 4.52 -13.38
C ALA A 25 -8.69 6.06 -13.45
N GLU A 26 -9.80 6.70 -13.06
CA GLU A 26 -9.98 8.14 -13.09
C GLU A 26 -9.46 8.86 -11.84
N VAL A 27 -9.04 8.13 -10.81
CA VAL A 27 -8.62 8.76 -9.55
C VAL A 27 -7.17 8.45 -9.28
N SER A 28 -6.37 9.52 -9.21
CA SER A 28 -4.99 9.48 -8.72
C SER A 28 -4.89 8.56 -7.51
N GLY A 29 -3.82 7.76 -7.42
CA GLY A 29 -3.70 6.65 -6.46
C GLY A 29 -4.03 6.97 -4.99
N SER A 30 -4.00 8.25 -4.60
CA SER A 30 -4.42 8.75 -3.28
C SER A 30 -5.90 8.53 -2.94
N ALA A 31 -6.80 8.40 -3.91
CA ALA A 31 -8.22 8.19 -3.63
C ALA A 31 -8.63 6.71 -3.56
N SER A 32 -7.76 5.80 -3.97
CA SER A 32 -7.96 4.36 -3.76
C SER A 32 -8.03 4.06 -2.25
N VAL A 33 -8.67 2.95 -1.86
CA VAL A 33 -8.71 2.54 -0.44
C VAL A 33 -7.31 2.45 0.17
N PRO A 34 -6.30 1.84 -0.50
CA PRO A 34 -4.90 1.90 -0.05
C PRO A 34 -4.37 3.34 0.11
N GLY A 35 -4.63 4.21 -0.86
CA GLY A 35 -4.20 5.62 -0.79
C GLY A 35 -4.78 6.36 0.42
N GLN A 36 -6.08 6.20 0.67
CA GLN A 36 -6.75 6.80 1.83
C GLN A 36 -6.24 6.23 3.15
N PHE A 37 -5.91 4.93 3.18
CA PHE A 37 -5.27 4.31 4.34
C PHE A 37 -3.89 4.90 4.64
N ALA A 38 -3.05 5.10 3.62
CA ALA A 38 -1.75 5.75 3.79
C ALA A 38 -1.92 7.18 4.33
N SER A 39 -2.83 7.98 3.75
CA SER A 39 -3.13 9.32 4.27
C SER A 39 -3.64 9.31 5.72
N LEU A 40 -4.45 8.33 6.11
CA LEU A 40 -4.90 8.19 7.50
C LEU A 40 -3.73 7.94 8.45
N LEU A 41 -2.75 7.12 8.07
CA LEU A 41 -1.55 6.85 8.86
C LEU A 41 -0.66 8.10 8.97
N GLU A 42 -0.45 8.81 7.86
CA GLU A 42 0.29 10.08 7.85
C GLU A 42 -0.36 11.12 8.76
N HIS A 43 -1.70 11.23 8.72
CA HIS A 43 -2.46 12.09 9.62
C HIS A 43 -2.33 11.72 11.12
N GLN A 44 -2.01 10.45 11.42
CA GLN A 44 -1.76 9.97 12.78
C GLN A 44 -0.28 10.12 13.19
N GLY A 45 0.57 10.68 12.33
CA GLY A 45 1.98 10.89 12.60
C GLY A 45 2.87 9.68 12.28
N ALA A 46 2.36 8.70 11.54
CA ALA A 46 3.15 7.58 11.03
C ALA A 46 3.62 7.89 9.59
N ASP A 47 4.93 7.83 9.37
CA ASP A 47 5.48 7.87 8.01
C ASP A 47 5.13 6.55 7.30
N CYS A 48 4.48 6.65 6.13
CA CYS A 48 3.94 5.49 5.41
C CYS A 48 4.12 5.65 3.90
N SER A 49 4.72 4.63 3.28
CA SER A 49 4.78 4.48 1.83
C SER A 49 3.92 3.30 1.40
N ILE A 50 3.12 3.49 0.36
CA ILE A 50 2.24 2.44 -0.15
C ILE A 50 2.47 2.16 -1.64
N GLN A 51 2.59 0.88 -1.97
CA GLN A 51 2.58 0.38 -3.33
C GLN A 51 1.26 -0.39 -3.55
N ASN A 52 0.46 0.08 -4.51
CA ASN A 52 -0.80 -0.55 -4.86
C ASN A 52 -0.65 -1.41 -6.11
N LEU A 53 -0.72 -2.73 -5.94
CA LEU A 53 -0.67 -3.73 -7.01
C LEU A 53 -2.06 -4.28 -7.37
N GLY A 54 -3.13 -3.67 -6.86
CA GLY A 54 -4.50 -4.02 -7.19
C GLY A 54 -4.70 -4.08 -8.69
N TYR A 55 -5.37 -5.13 -9.17
CA TYR A 55 -5.60 -5.33 -10.60
C TYR A 55 -7.04 -5.71 -10.87
N THR A 56 -7.68 -4.94 -11.75
CA THR A 56 -9.08 -5.13 -12.07
C THR A 56 -9.31 -6.52 -12.66
N MET A 57 -10.42 -7.16 -12.26
CA MET A 57 -10.77 -8.51 -12.71
C MET A 57 -9.75 -9.61 -12.35
N SER A 58 -8.83 -9.35 -11.40
CA SER A 58 -7.88 -10.37 -10.91
C SER A 58 -8.54 -11.36 -9.97
N THR A 59 -8.12 -12.61 -10.06
CA THR A 59 -8.42 -13.68 -9.10
C THR A 59 -7.32 -13.78 -8.03
N SER A 60 -7.59 -14.50 -6.94
CA SER A 60 -6.59 -14.76 -5.91
C SER A 60 -5.37 -15.53 -6.41
N ARG A 61 -5.54 -16.42 -7.41
CA ARG A 61 -4.43 -17.18 -8.00
C ARG A 61 -3.47 -16.27 -8.76
N GLU A 62 -4.01 -15.36 -9.57
CA GLU A 62 -3.21 -14.37 -10.30
C GLU A 62 -2.53 -13.38 -9.33
N GLY A 63 -3.23 -13.00 -8.26
CA GLY A 63 -2.65 -12.17 -7.19
C GLY A 63 -1.46 -12.84 -6.50
N LEU A 64 -1.54 -14.15 -6.22
CA LEU A 64 -0.44 -14.91 -5.62
C LEU A 64 0.79 -14.93 -6.54
N ALA A 65 0.61 -15.30 -7.81
CA ALA A 65 1.71 -15.35 -8.78
C ALA A 65 2.41 -13.98 -8.92
N ARG A 66 1.63 -12.89 -8.99
CA ARG A 66 2.17 -11.53 -9.06
C ARG A 66 2.90 -11.10 -7.78
N SER A 67 2.45 -11.58 -6.63
CA SER A 67 3.12 -11.28 -5.36
C SER A 67 4.48 -11.96 -5.28
N GLU A 68 4.62 -13.17 -5.84
CA GLU A 68 5.88 -13.89 -5.95
C GLU A 68 6.86 -13.20 -6.93
N ASP A 69 6.35 -12.71 -8.07
CA ASP A 69 7.14 -11.97 -9.05
C ASP A 69 7.64 -10.62 -8.50
N GLU A 70 6.80 -9.90 -7.73
CA GLU A 70 7.15 -8.60 -7.15
C GLU A 70 8.01 -8.74 -5.89
N ALA A 71 7.90 -9.85 -5.15
CA ALA A 71 8.78 -10.15 -4.02
C ALA A 71 10.25 -10.30 -4.44
N GLN A 72 10.53 -10.71 -5.68
CA GLN A 72 11.89 -10.79 -6.21
C GLN A 72 12.61 -9.42 -6.34
N TYR A 73 11.90 -8.30 -6.23
CA TYR A 73 12.50 -6.96 -6.33
C TYR A 73 12.72 -6.27 -4.98
N CYS A 74 12.44 -6.97 -3.86
CA CYS A 74 12.54 -6.42 -2.51
C CYS A 74 13.75 -6.91 -1.69
N ASP A 75 14.65 -7.71 -2.28
CA ASP A 75 15.91 -8.17 -1.68
C ASP A 75 17.14 -7.33 -2.10
#